data_AF-A0A0D7KNI6-F1
#
_entry.id   AF-A0A0D7KNI6-F1
#
_cell.length_a   1.000
_cell.length_b   1.000
_cell.length_c   1.000
_cell.angle_alpha   90.00
_cell.angle_beta   90.00
_cell.angle_gamma   90.00
#
_symmetry.space_group_name_H-M   'P 1'
#
loop_
_entity.id
_entity.type
_entity.pdbx_description
1 polymer ?
#
loop_
_entity_poly.entity_id
_entity_poly.type
_entity_poly.pdbx_seq_one_letter_code
_entity_poly.pdbx_strand_id
1 'polypeptide(L)'
;MSQKCAAFFLPLILITIIISGCSSNHKSNQTIDLEYFKKTAKIGMTEVEMQEAFGQEPISDHVDNSDVWLFDRTKPEYKYKPDLNKVEHDAIKKGDIEYQLFIILKEKQAIMYSYFYRGENNEVWQYVLNPDETILNNQVSN
;
A
#
# COMPACT_ATOMS: atom_id res chain seq x y z
N MET A 1 -66.73 -40.51 3.46
CA MET A 1 -65.45 -40.26 2.75
C MET A 1 -64.55 -39.50 3.70
N SER A 2 -63.50 -40.16 4.19
CA SER A 2 -62.57 -39.60 5.18
C SER A 2 -61.18 -39.59 4.55
N GLN A 3 -60.61 -38.41 4.31
CA GLN A 3 -59.26 -38.25 3.78
C GLN A 3 -58.51 -37.14 4.52
N LYS A 4 -57.66 -37.63 5.42
CA LYS A 4 -56.36 -37.16 5.88
C LYS A 4 -55.79 -35.91 5.19
N CYS A 5 -55.26 -34.98 5.98
CA CYS A 5 -54.01 -34.29 5.67
C CYS A 5 -53.37 -33.84 6.99
N ALA A 6 -52.44 -34.65 7.49
CA ALA A 6 -51.49 -34.24 8.51
C ALA A 6 -50.42 -33.37 7.82
N ALA A 7 -50.42 -32.06 8.08
CA ALA A 7 -49.35 -31.17 7.64
C ALA A 7 -48.30 -31.06 8.75
N PHE A 8 -47.16 -31.69 8.48
CA PHE A 8 -45.96 -31.76 9.29
C PHE A 8 -45.33 -30.36 9.36
N PHE A 9 -45.43 -29.68 10.50
CA PHE A 9 -44.73 -28.40 10.74
C PHE A 9 -43.25 -28.69 11.03
N LEU A 10 -42.39 -28.46 10.03
CA LEU A 10 -40.94 -28.42 10.17
C LEU A 10 -40.51 -27.09 10.82
N PRO A 11 -39.76 -27.09 11.93
CA PRO A 11 -39.25 -25.84 12.50
C PRO A 11 -38.11 -25.29 11.64
N LEU A 12 -38.25 -24.04 11.22
CA LEU A 12 -37.24 -23.25 10.51
C LEU A 12 -36.10 -22.94 11.48
N ILE A 13 -34.98 -23.66 11.35
CA ILE A 13 -33.76 -23.40 12.12
C ILE A 13 -33.11 -22.12 11.55
N LEU A 14 -33.27 -21.02 12.29
CA LEU A 14 -32.62 -19.74 12.04
C LEU A 14 -31.12 -19.87 12.40
N ILE A 15 -30.29 -20.20 11.42
CA ILE A 15 -28.82 -20.20 11.59
C ILE A 15 -28.36 -18.73 11.57
N THR A 16 -28.01 -18.20 12.74
CA THR A 16 -27.32 -16.93 12.89
C THR A 16 -25.85 -17.12 12.53
N ILE A 17 -25.46 -16.67 11.33
CA ILE A 17 -24.05 -16.60 10.94
C ILE A 17 -23.49 -15.33 11.60
N ILE A 18 -22.91 -15.50 12.79
CA ILE A 18 -22.08 -14.48 13.44
C ILE A 18 -20.71 -14.57 12.76
N ILE A 19 -20.49 -13.81 11.68
CA ILE A 19 -19.15 -13.61 11.13
C ILE A 19 -18.44 -12.58 12.01
N SER A 20 -17.98 -13.00 13.19
CA SER A 20 -16.96 -12.27 13.93
C SER A 20 -15.61 -12.50 13.25
N GLY A 21 -15.41 -11.86 12.09
CA GLY A 21 -14.11 -11.72 11.47
C GLY A 21 -13.32 -10.64 12.20
N CYS A 22 -12.80 -10.94 13.39
CA CYS A 22 -11.71 -10.15 13.95
C CYS A 22 -10.50 -10.36 13.05
N SER A 23 -10.26 -9.40 12.15
CA SER A 23 -9.05 -9.38 11.32
C SER A 23 -7.85 -9.26 12.25
N SER A 24 -7.04 -10.32 12.30
CA SER A 24 -5.74 -10.30 12.94
C SER A 24 -4.89 -9.24 12.25
N ASN A 25 -4.32 -8.33 13.04
CA ASN A 25 -3.32 -7.36 12.60
C ASN A 25 -2.07 -8.11 12.10
N HIS A 26 -2.11 -8.55 10.85
CA HIS A 26 -0.95 -9.06 10.15
C HIS A 26 -0.15 -7.84 9.72
N LYS A 27 0.90 -7.51 10.48
CA LYS A 27 1.99 -6.69 9.94
C LYS A 27 2.58 -7.50 8.77
N SER A 28 2.13 -7.18 7.56
CA SER A 28 2.67 -7.75 6.34
C SER A 28 4.15 -7.38 6.30
N ASN A 29 5.02 -8.37 6.50
CA ASN A 29 6.47 -8.19 6.42
C ASN A 29 6.94 -8.28 4.95
N GLN A 30 6.09 -7.84 4.02
CA GLN A 30 6.28 -8.00 2.60
C GLN A 30 7.29 -6.97 2.10
N THR A 31 8.32 -7.47 1.41
CA THR A 31 9.28 -6.60 0.74
C THR A 31 8.60 -6.00 -0.49
N ILE A 32 8.43 -4.67 -0.51
CA ILE A 32 8.00 -3.94 -1.69
C ILE A 32 9.24 -3.70 -2.56
N ASP A 33 9.61 -4.70 -3.36
CA ASP A 33 10.60 -4.48 -4.42
C ASP A 33 9.96 -3.81 -5.65
N LEU A 34 10.79 -3.37 -6.60
CA LEU A 34 10.33 -2.65 -7.79
C LEU A 34 9.35 -3.47 -8.64
N GLU A 35 9.54 -4.79 -8.77
CA GLU A 35 8.67 -5.62 -9.61
C GLU A 35 7.31 -5.86 -8.94
N TYR A 36 7.31 -6.07 -7.62
CA TYR A 36 6.10 -6.08 -6.82
C TYR A 36 5.35 -4.76 -6.93
N PHE A 37 6.05 -3.63 -6.80
CA PHE A 37 5.48 -2.30 -6.95
C PHE A 37 4.83 -2.13 -8.34
N LYS A 38 5.55 -2.42 -9.43
CA LYS A 38 5.04 -2.31 -10.81
C LYS A 38 3.78 -3.12 -11.06
N LYS A 39 3.67 -4.30 -10.45
CA LYS A 39 2.51 -5.19 -10.60
C LYS A 39 1.29 -4.71 -9.80
N THR A 40 1.53 -4.01 -8.70
CA THR A 40 0.53 -3.74 -7.67
C THR A 40 -0.01 -2.31 -7.75
N ALA A 41 0.86 -1.32 -7.97
CA ALA A 41 0.49 0.10 -8.01
C ALA A 41 -0.42 0.42 -9.20
N LYS A 42 -1.53 1.11 -8.91
CA LYS A 42 -2.53 1.52 -9.88
C LYS A 42 -3.13 2.86 -9.47
N ILE A 43 -3.35 3.75 -10.43
CA ILE A 43 -4.11 4.98 -10.19
C ILE A 43 -5.54 4.61 -9.75
N GLY A 44 -6.07 5.37 -8.80
CA GLY A 44 -7.42 5.20 -8.24
C GLY A 44 -7.51 4.23 -7.06
N MET A 45 -6.41 3.58 -6.64
CA MET A 45 -6.44 2.72 -5.45
C MET A 45 -6.91 3.50 -4.22
N THR A 46 -7.85 2.93 -3.50
CA THR A 46 -8.33 3.45 -2.22
C THR A 46 -7.28 3.29 -1.12
N GLU A 47 -7.44 4.05 -0.03
CA GLU A 47 -6.61 3.89 1.18
C GLU A 47 -6.52 2.44 1.65
N VAL A 48 -7.64 1.70 1.66
CA VAL A 48 -7.68 0.30 2.10
C VAL A 48 -6.86 -0.59 1.16
N GLU A 49 -7.03 -0.45 -0.15
CA GLU A 49 -6.27 -1.23 -1.13
C GLU A 49 -4.76 -0.93 -1.04
N MET A 50 -4.39 0.33 -0.82
CA MET A 50 -3.00 0.71 -0.59
C MET A 50 -2.45 0.11 0.70
N GLN A 51 -3.24 0.10 1.77
CA GLN A 51 -2.83 -0.47 3.04
C GLN A 51 -2.66 -1.99 3.00
N GLU A 52 -3.48 -2.67 2.20
CA GLU A 52 -3.34 -4.10 1.91
C GLU A 52 -2.11 -4.40 1.04
N ALA A 53 -1.82 -3.55 0.06
CA ALA A 53 -0.70 -3.71 -0.86
C ALA A 53 0.66 -3.33 -0.27
N PHE A 54 0.74 -2.20 0.43
CA PHE A 54 2.01 -1.56 0.82
C PHE A 54 2.20 -1.51 2.34
N GLY A 55 1.14 -1.73 3.13
CA GLY A 55 1.22 -1.76 4.60
C GLY A 55 0.34 -0.71 5.27
N GLN A 56 0.10 -0.90 6.57
CA GLN A 56 -1.01 -0.24 7.28
C GLN A 56 -0.68 1.16 7.85
N GLU A 57 0.59 1.51 8.03
CA GLU A 57 1.03 2.69 8.80
C GLU A 57 2.02 3.55 7.99
N PRO A 58 1.58 4.28 6.95
CA PRO A 58 2.44 5.24 6.28
C PRO A 58 2.75 6.42 7.21
N ILE A 59 3.94 7.01 7.02
CA ILE A 59 4.14 8.40 7.43
C ILE A 59 3.30 9.26 6.49
N SER A 60 2.50 10.19 7.01
CA SER A 60 1.59 10.99 6.17
C SER A 60 1.45 12.44 6.62
N ASP A 61 1.11 13.30 5.68
CA ASP A 61 0.75 14.71 5.90
C ASP A 61 -0.19 15.20 4.78
N HIS A 62 -0.86 16.32 5.01
CA HIS A 62 -1.80 16.93 4.08
C HIS A 62 -1.21 18.21 3.45
N VAL A 63 -1.11 18.24 2.12
CA VAL A 63 -0.51 19.35 1.35
C VAL A 63 -1.39 19.67 0.14
N ASP A 64 -1.77 20.94 -0.04
CA ASP A 64 -2.49 21.46 -1.21
C ASP A 64 -3.70 20.61 -1.64
N ASN A 65 -4.61 20.33 -0.71
CA ASN A 65 -5.82 19.50 -0.90
C ASN A 65 -5.54 18.04 -1.30
N SER A 66 -4.34 17.55 -1.05
CA SER A 66 -3.92 16.17 -1.27
C SER A 66 -3.28 15.62 0.00
N ASP A 67 -3.33 14.31 0.18
CA ASP A 67 -2.54 13.63 1.22
C ASP A 67 -1.27 13.07 0.56
N VAL A 68 -0.16 13.12 1.28
CA VAL A 68 1.09 12.50 0.87
C VAL A 68 1.39 11.40 1.86
N TRP A 69 1.56 10.18 1.37
CA TRP A 69 1.94 9.02 2.16
C TRP A 69 3.36 8.60 1.79
N LEU A 70 4.13 8.17 2.79
CA LEU A 70 5.46 7.61 2.65
C LEU A 70 5.52 6.24 3.32
N PHE A 71 5.90 5.26 2.52
CA PHE A 71 6.36 3.96 2.98
C PHE A 71 7.85 3.84 2.74
N ASP A 72 8.59 3.37 3.72
CA ASP A 72 10.00 3.10 3.58
C ASP A 72 10.35 1.73 4.16
N ARG A 73 11.56 1.28 3.84
CA ARG A 73 12.16 0.15 4.53
C ARG A 73 13.61 0.45 4.84
N THR A 74 13.94 0.44 6.13
CA THR A 74 15.31 0.67 6.60
C THR A 74 15.94 -0.60 7.10
N LYS A 75 17.27 -0.62 7.15
CA LYS A 75 17.99 -1.60 7.98
C LYS A 75 17.60 -1.41 9.45
N PRO A 76 17.55 -2.49 10.27
CA PRO A 76 17.16 -2.41 11.68
C PRO A 76 17.98 -1.42 12.52
N GLU A 77 19.27 -1.28 12.22
CA GLU A 77 20.20 -0.40 12.93
C GLU A 77 20.16 1.06 12.47
N TYR A 78 19.60 1.33 11.29
CA TYR A 78 19.54 2.67 10.73
C TYR A 78 18.35 3.43 11.29
N LYS A 79 18.63 4.53 11.99
CA LYS A 79 17.62 5.43 12.52
C LYS A 79 17.69 6.74 11.78
N TYR A 80 16.56 7.17 11.24
CA TYR A 80 16.42 8.48 10.64
C TYR A 80 15.03 9.03 10.93
N LYS A 81 14.86 10.33 10.70
CA LYS A 81 13.56 10.97 10.76
C LYS A 81 13.07 11.13 9.32
N PRO A 82 11.99 10.43 8.91
CA PRO A 82 11.41 10.60 7.58
C PRO A 82 10.97 12.05 7.35
N ASP A 83 11.13 12.51 6.11
CA ASP A 83 10.71 13.84 5.64
C ASP A 83 9.92 13.67 4.36
N LEU A 84 8.66 14.15 4.35
CA LEU A 84 7.76 14.00 3.21
C LEU A 84 8.16 14.90 2.02
N ASN A 85 9.06 15.86 2.22
CA ASN A 85 9.51 16.79 1.19
C ASN A 85 10.88 16.42 0.62
N LYS A 86 11.50 15.33 1.09
CA LYS A 86 12.87 14.99 0.76
C LYS A 86 13.09 13.48 0.64
N VAL A 87 13.79 13.08 -0.40
CA VAL A 87 14.30 11.71 -0.57
C VAL A 87 15.69 11.61 0.06
N GLU A 88 15.95 10.54 0.81
CA GLU A 88 17.23 10.28 1.46
C GLU A 88 18.19 9.55 0.51
N HIS A 89 18.62 10.23 -0.55
CA HIS A 89 19.47 9.65 -1.60
C HIS A 89 20.72 8.95 -1.04
N ASP A 90 21.45 9.59 -0.12
CA ASP A 90 22.68 9.03 0.44
C ASP A 90 22.44 7.71 1.20
N ALA A 91 21.33 7.63 1.93
CA ALA A 91 20.97 6.44 2.69
C ALA A 91 20.55 5.30 1.75
N ILE A 92 19.84 5.62 0.66
CA ILE A 92 19.50 4.66 -0.40
C ILE A 92 20.77 4.16 -1.09
N LYS A 93 21.70 5.06 -1.48
CA LYS A 93 23.00 4.67 -2.07
C LYS A 93 23.81 3.75 -1.16
N LYS A 94 23.82 4.01 0.15
CA LYS A 94 24.50 3.15 1.15
C LYS A 94 23.74 1.85 1.44
N GLY A 95 22.49 1.76 1.00
CA GLY A 95 21.58 0.64 1.27
C GLY A 95 21.05 0.62 2.70
N ASP A 96 21.13 1.73 3.43
CA ASP A 96 20.57 1.87 4.78
C ASP A 96 19.05 2.06 4.74
N ILE A 97 18.56 2.61 3.64
CA ILE A 97 17.17 2.57 3.20
C ILE A 97 17.11 1.73 1.92
N GLU A 98 16.30 0.67 1.91
CA GLU A 98 16.11 -0.19 0.74
C GLU A 98 15.31 0.53 -0.35
N TYR A 99 14.22 1.20 0.05
CA TYR A 99 13.39 2.04 -0.83
C TYR A 99 12.66 3.13 -0.05
N GLN A 100 12.20 4.16 -0.77
CA GLN A 100 11.17 5.09 -0.31
C GLN A 100 10.07 5.17 -1.36
N LEU A 101 8.83 4.94 -0.96
CA LEU A 101 7.63 5.01 -1.80
C LEU A 101 6.76 6.16 -1.32
N PHE A 102 6.64 7.19 -2.16
CA PHE A 102 5.71 8.28 -1.97
C PHE A 102 4.44 8.01 -2.77
N ILE A 103 3.29 8.27 -2.17
CA ILE A 103 1.99 8.20 -2.81
C ILE A 103 1.27 9.51 -2.57
N ILE A 104 0.79 10.14 -3.64
CA ILE A 104 -0.11 11.29 -3.54
C ILE A 104 -1.54 10.79 -3.69
N LEU A 105 -2.38 11.18 -2.74
CA LEU A 105 -3.78 10.85 -2.72
C LEU A 105 -4.61 12.13 -2.89
N LYS A 106 -5.70 12.01 -3.62
CA LYS A 106 -6.75 13.03 -3.70
C LYS A 106 -8.09 12.35 -3.54
N GLU A 107 -8.96 12.92 -2.71
CA GLU A 107 -10.28 12.33 -2.41
C GLU A 107 -10.17 10.86 -1.93
N LYS A 108 -9.12 10.55 -1.15
CA LYS A 108 -8.81 9.21 -0.60
C LYS A 108 -8.46 8.14 -1.65
N GLN A 109 -8.04 8.58 -2.84
CA GLN A 109 -7.60 7.70 -3.92
C GLN A 109 -6.20 8.10 -4.39
N ALA A 110 -5.36 7.11 -4.68
CA ALA A 110 -4.03 7.34 -5.21
C ALA A 110 -4.08 7.97 -6.60
N ILE A 111 -3.38 9.09 -6.79
CA ILE A 111 -3.29 9.78 -8.07
C ILE A 111 -1.87 9.80 -8.63
N MET A 112 -0.85 9.51 -7.81
CA MET A 112 0.54 9.45 -8.27
C MET A 112 1.38 8.62 -7.32
N TYR A 113 2.38 7.92 -7.86
CA TYR A 113 3.37 7.17 -7.10
C TYR A 113 4.78 7.59 -7.49
N SER A 114 5.70 7.64 -6.53
CA SER A 114 7.14 7.81 -6.76
C SER A 114 7.91 6.83 -5.90
N TYR A 115 8.54 5.84 -6.54
CA TYR A 115 9.30 4.78 -5.90
C TYR A 115 10.80 4.99 -6.14
N PHE A 116 11.54 5.28 -5.07
CA PHE A 116 12.97 5.53 -5.07
C PHE A 116 13.72 4.30 -4.57
N TYR A 117 14.74 3.86 -5.31
CA TYR A 117 15.50 2.65 -5.00
C TYR A 117 16.94 2.76 -5.47
N ARG A 118 17.82 1.91 -4.94
CA ARG A 118 19.20 1.78 -5.39
C ARG A 118 19.26 0.94 -6.67
N GLY A 119 19.72 1.52 -7.76
CA GLY A 119 19.97 0.81 -9.02
C GLY A 119 21.27 0.00 -8.99
N GLU A 120 21.48 -0.82 -10.02
CA GLU A 120 22.66 -1.68 -10.16
C GLU A 120 23.98 -0.90 -10.24
N ASN A 121 23.91 0.36 -10.72
CA ASN A 121 25.04 1.28 -10.76
C ASN A 121 25.33 1.98 -9.42
N ASN A 122 24.65 1.57 -8.33
CA ASN A 122 24.72 2.17 -6.99
C ASN A 122 24.19 3.61 -6.91
N GLU A 123 23.55 4.09 -7.97
CA GLU A 123 22.85 5.38 -7.98
C GLU A 123 21.38 5.19 -7.60
N VAL A 124 20.73 6.27 -7.21
CA VAL A 124 19.31 6.29 -6.90
C VAL A 124 18.52 6.45 -8.20
N TRP A 125 17.57 5.56 -8.39
CA TRP A 125 16.61 5.59 -9.47
C TRP A 125 15.23 5.89 -8.92
N GLN A 126 14.43 6.58 -9.72
CA GLN A 126 13.04 6.89 -9.44
C GLN A 126 12.18 6.24 -10.52
N TYR A 127 11.20 5.45 -10.10
CA TYR A 127 10.10 5.01 -10.94
C TYR A 127 8.85 5.79 -10.53
N VAL A 128 8.23 6.49 -11.49
CA VAL A 128 7.03 7.31 -11.30
C VAL A 128 5.89 6.70 -12.10
N LEU A 129 4.73 6.53 -11.45
CA LEU A 129 3.44 6.31 -12.11
C LEU A 129 2.63 7.60 -11.98
N ASN A 130 2.46 8.30 -13.09
CA ASN A 130 1.78 9.59 -13.16
C ASN A 130 0.24 9.43 -13.17
N PRO A 131 -0.51 10.52 -12.91
CA PRO A 131 -1.98 10.49 -12.96
C PRO A 131 -2.56 10.09 -14.31
N ASP A 132 -1.84 10.35 -15.41
CA ASP A 132 -2.22 9.96 -16.78
C ASP A 132 -1.75 8.54 -17.15
N GLU A 133 -1.34 7.76 -16.16
CA GLU A 133 -0.79 6.40 -16.27
C GLU A 133 0.53 6.31 -17.05
N THR A 134 1.14 7.44 -17.40
CA THR A 134 2.49 7.44 -17.97
C THR A 134 3.52 7.04 -16.92
N ILE A 135 4.58 6.37 -17.38
CA ILE A 135 5.66 5.90 -16.55
C ILE A 135 6.93 6.67 -16.87
N LEU A 136 7.61 7.13 -15.83
CA LEU A 136 8.94 7.71 -15.92
C LEU A 136 9.89 6.85 -15.08
N ASN A 137 11.03 6.44 -15.65
CA ASN A 137 12.06 5.71 -14.91
C ASN A 137 13.43 6.30 -15.22
N ASN A 138 14.02 7.01 -14.26
CA ASN A 138 15.28 7.72 -14.45
C ASN A 138 16.16 7.67 -13.20
N GLN A 139 17.46 7.81 -13.43
CA GLN A 139 18.42 8.12 -12.37
C GLN A 139 18.16 9.54 -11.85
N VAL A 140 18.18 9.72 -10.52
CA VAL A 140 17.91 10.98 -9.83
C VAL A 140 19.03 11.44 -8.89
N SER A 141 20.11 10.66 -8.80
CA SER A 141 21.34 11.06 -8.11
C SER A 141 22.54 11.09 -9.06
N ASN A 142 23.59 11.81 -8.66
CA ASN A 142 24.89 11.90 -9.34
C ASN A 142 26.01 11.39 -8.46
#